data_AF-A0A2R6BZR1-F1
#
_entry.id   AF-A0A2R6BZR1-F1
#
_cell.length_a   1.000
_cell.length_b   1.000
_cell.length_c   1.000
_cell.angle_alpha   90.00
_cell.angle_beta   90.00
_cell.angle_gamma   90.00
#
_symmetry.space_group_name_H-M   'P 1'
#
loop_
_entity.id
_entity.type
_entity.pdbx_description
1 polymer ?
#
loop_
_entity_poly.entity_id
_entity_poly.type
_entity_poly.pdbx_seq_one_letter_code
_entity_poly.pdbx_strand_id
1 'polypeptide(L)' 'MIRDGELAEYVRDAALTGSTLDVLGRIDALGREVRFTDGTCGKNGQWVPVTTGGPFTRVRGVVVGGQ' A
#
# COMPACT_ATOMS: atom_id res chain seq x y z
N MET A 1 -2.53 -2.49 13.60
CA MET A 1 -2.80 -1.11 14.07
C MET A 1 -1.49 -0.44 14.49
N ILE A 2 -1.46 0.89 14.52
CA ILE A 2 -0.35 1.68 15.09
C ILE A 2 -0.96 2.62 16.13
N ARG A 3 -0.41 2.64 17.35
CA ARG A 3 -0.81 3.55 18.44
C ARG A 3 0.44 4.13 19.09
N ASP A 4 0.45 5.44 19.33
CA ASP A 4 1.57 6.16 19.94
C ASP A 4 2.94 5.92 19.28
N GLY A 5 2.93 5.65 17.97
CA GLY A 5 4.14 5.37 17.19
C GLY A 5 4.61 3.92 17.22
N GLU A 6 3.90 3.03 17.91
CA GLU A 6 4.26 1.63 18.07
C GLU A 6 3.28 0.68 17.36
N LEU A 7 3.80 -0.48 16.94
CA LEU A 7 2.98 -1.56 16.39
C LEU A 7 2.09 -2.14 17.49
N ALA A 8 0.80 -2.28 17.18
CA ALA A 8 -0.18 -2.85 18.07
C ALA A 8 -0.72 -4.19 17.50
N GLU A 9 -2.01 -4.47 17.65
CA GLU A 9 -2.64 -5.70 17.17
C GLU A 9 -2.67 -5.82 15.65
N TYR A 10 -2.68 -7.07 15.18
CA TYR A 10 -2.94 -7.40 13.79
C TYR A 10 -4.40 -7.14 13.42
N VAL A 11 -4.61 -6.66 12.19
CA VAL A 11 -5.94 -6.46 11.60
C VAL A 11 -6.11 -7.48 10.48
N ARG A 12 -7.29 -8.08 10.36
CA ARG A 12 -7.66 -9.01 9.29
C ARG A 12 -8.68 -8.37 8.38
N ASP A 13 -8.83 -8.91 7.17
CA ASP A 13 -9.91 -8.59 6.24
C ASP A 13 -10.06 -7.09 5.94
N ALA A 14 -8.94 -6.42 5.70
CA ALA A 14 -8.90 -5.00 5.38
C ALA A 14 -8.78 -4.75 3.86
N ALA A 15 -9.60 -3.85 3.34
CA ALA A 15 -9.49 -3.33 1.97
C ALA A 15 -9.15 -1.83 1.99
N LEU A 16 -8.27 -1.39 1.11
CA LEU A 16 -7.97 0.04 0.93
C LEU A 16 -8.69 0.56 -0.31
N THR A 17 -9.35 1.71 -0.20
CA THR A 17 -10.04 2.34 -1.34
C THR A 17 -9.74 3.84 -1.42
N GLY A 18 -9.70 4.35 -2.66
CA GLY A 18 -9.44 5.75 -2.94
C GLY A 18 -9.11 6.02 -4.40
N SER A 19 -9.24 7.29 -4.80
CA SER A 19 -8.77 7.79 -6.10
C SER A 19 -7.24 7.80 -6.12
N THR A 20 -6.63 7.20 -7.14
CA THR A 20 -5.17 7.01 -7.22
C THR A 20 -4.41 8.33 -7.12
N LEU A 21 -4.82 9.36 -7.85
CA LEU A 21 -4.10 10.65 -7.85
C LEU A 21 -4.24 11.37 -6.50
N ASP A 22 -5.41 11.27 -5.86
CA ASP A 22 -5.61 11.86 -4.54
C ASP A 22 -4.78 11.15 -3.47
N VAL A 23 -4.69 9.82 -3.54
CA VAL A 23 -3.85 9.00 -2.65
C VAL A 23 -2.38 9.38 -2.82
N LEU A 24 -1.90 9.52 -4.05
CA LEU A 24 -0.53 9.96 -4.33
C LEU A 24 -0.25 11.36 -3.76
N GLY A 25 -1.20 12.29 -3.88
CA GLY A 25 -1.10 13.63 -3.31
C GLY A 25 -1.11 13.68 -1.77
N ARG A 26 -1.50 12.61 -1.09
CA ARG A 26 -1.56 12.51 0.38
C ARG A 26 -0.36 11.79 1.00
N ILE A 27 0.67 11.49 0.21
CA ILE A 27 1.92 10.94 0.71
C ILE A 27 2.68 12.03 1.49
N ASP A 28 3.00 11.77 2.76
CA ASP A 28 3.67 12.75 3.64
C ASP A 28 5.01 12.27 4.21
N ALA A 29 5.40 11.01 3.96
CA ALA A 29 6.71 10.49 4.33
C ALA A 29 7.11 9.29 3.46
N LEU A 30 8.41 9.19 3.18
CA LEU A 30 9.04 8.07 2.49
C LEU A 30 10.17 7.50 3.34
N GLY A 31 10.26 6.17 3.38
CA GLY A 31 11.39 5.44 3.94
C GLY A 31 12.65 5.58 3.07
N ARG A 32 13.81 5.35 3.67
CA ARG A 32 15.11 5.42 2.97
C ARG A 32 15.40 4.21 2.09
N GLU A 33 14.84 3.07 2.46
CA GLU A 33 15.09 1.80 1.78
C GLU A 33 14.04 1.59 0.69
N VAL A 34 14.49 1.22 -0.51
CA VAL A 34 13.63 0.84 -1.63
C VAL A 34 13.80 -0.65 -1.85
N ARG A 35 12.67 -1.37 -1.89
CA ARG A 35 12.66 -2.82 -2.13
C ARG A 35 11.74 -3.16 -3.29
N PHE A 36 12.06 -4.24 -3.96
CA PHE A 36 11.30 -4.78 -5.09
C PHE A 36 11.02 -6.26 -4.87
N THR A 37 9.82 -6.70 -5.28
CA THR A 37 9.40 -8.10 -5.25
C THR A 37 8.87 -8.50 -6.62
N ASP A 38 9.23 -9.69 -7.06
CA ASP A 38 8.69 -10.31 -8.27
C ASP A 38 7.21 -10.70 -8.11
N GLY A 39 6.51 -10.79 -9.24
CA GLY A 39 5.10 -11.17 -9.28
C GLY A 39 4.55 -11.22 -10.70
N THR A 40 3.22 -11.26 -10.81
CA THR A 40 2.52 -11.35 -12.11
C THR A 40 1.42 -10.31 -12.16
N CYS A 41 1.32 -9.57 -13.28
CA CYS A 41 0.22 -8.65 -13.53
C CYS A 41 -0.74 -9.22 -14.58
N GLY A 42 -2.03 -8.91 -14.45
CA GLY A 42 -3.09 -9.37 -15.34
C GLY A 42 -3.79 -8.22 -16.04
N LYS A 43 -4.04 -8.33 -17.36
CA LYS A 43 -4.91 -7.41 -18.11
C LYS A 43 -5.63 -8.16 -19.23
N ASN A 44 -6.96 -8.09 -19.26
CA ASN A 44 -7.81 -8.74 -20.27
C ASN A 44 -7.46 -10.23 -20.49
N GLY A 45 -7.24 -10.97 -19.40
CA GLY A 45 -6.91 -12.41 -19.44
C GLY A 45 -5.45 -12.73 -19.76
N GLN A 46 -4.62 -11.74 -20.09
CA GLN A 46 -3.18 -11.92 -20.27
C GLN A 46 -2.44 -11.77 -18.95
N TRP A 47 -1.47 -12.64 -18.70
CA TRP A 47 -0.63 -12.65 -17.51
C TRP A 47 0.84 -12.48 -17.90
N VAL A 48 1.54 -11.55 -17.26
CA VAL A 48 2.95 -11.29 -17.54
C VAL A 48 3.75 -11.19 -16.25
N PRO A 49 4.98 -11.75 -16.19
CA PRO A 49 5.90 -11.52 -15.09
C PRO A 49 6.24 -10.03 -14.99
N VAL A 50 6.17 -9.49 -13.77
CA VAL A 50 6.51 -8.10 -13.46
C VAL A 50 7.24 -8.03 -12.12
N THR A 51 7.65 -6.82 -11.74
CA THR A 51 8.18 -6.50 -10.43
C THR A 51 7.41 -5.31 -9.87
N THR A 52 7.10 -5.33 -8.58
CA THR A 52 6.47 -4.21 -7.86
C THR A 52 7.34 -3.84 -6.69
N GLY A 53 7.45 -2.55 -6.38
CA GLY A 53 8.29 -2.10 -5.29
C GLY A 53 8.31 -0.60 -5.11
N GLY A 54 9.02 -0.19 -4.07
CA GLY A 54 9.13 1.20 -3.65
C GLY A 54 9.66 1.30 -2.22
N PRO A 55 9.80 2.51 -1.70
CA PRO A 55 10.06 2.71 -0.29
C PRO A 55 8.82 2.43 0.55
N PHE A 56 9.02 2.20 1.85
CA PHE A 56 7.94 2.32 2.81
C PHE A 56 7.30 3.71 2.68
N THR A 57 5.99 3.75 2.44
CA THR A 57 5.29 5.00 2.11
C THR A 57 4.17 5.23 3.12
N ARG A 58 4.13 6.42 3.73
CA ARG A 58 3.04 6.83 4.61
C ARG A 58 2.04 7.68 3.83
N VAL A 59 0.78 7.27 3.86
CA VAL A 59 -0.32 7.98 3.20
C VAL A 59 -1.34 8.41 4.24
N ARG A 60 -1.78 9.67 4.18
CA ARG A 60 -2.82 10.20 5.07
C ARG A 60 -4.22 10.01 4.48
N GLY A 61 -5.21 9.81 5.36
CA GLY A 61 -6.62 9.87 4.97
C GLY A 61 -7.05 8.84 3.91
N VAL A 62 -6.45 7.65 3.92
CA VAL A 62 -6.91 6.52 3.11
C VAL A 62 -8.07 5.83 3.81
N VAL A 63 -9.11 5.46 3.06
CA VAL A 63 -10.23 4.71 3.60
C VAL A 63 -9.81 3.25 3.74
N VAL A 64 -9.89 2.73 4.97
CA VAL A 64 -9.67 1.32 5.29
C VAL A 64 -11.03 0.70 5.59
N GLY A 65 -11.50 -0.18 4.70
CA GLY A 65 -12.71 -0.98 4.90
C GLY A 65 -12.38 -2.27 5.64
N GLY A 66 -13.24 -2.66 6.57
CA GLY A 66 -13.06 -3.77 7.51
C GLY A 66 -13.75 -3.42 8.85
N GLN A 67 -14.06 -4.40 9.69
CA GLN A 67 -14.51 -4.17 11.08
C GLN A 67 -13.35 -4.34 12.05
#